data_AF-L1J120-F1
#
_entry.id   AF-L1J120-F1
#
_cell.length_a   1.000
_cell.length_b   1.000
_cell.length_c   1.000
_cell.angle_alpha   90.00
_cell.angle_beta   90.00
_cell.angle_gamma   90.00
#
_symmetry.space_group_name_H-M   'P 1'
#
loop_
_entity.id
_entity.type
_entity.pdbx_description
1 polymer ?
#
loop_
_entity_poly.entity_id
_entity_poly.type
_entity_poly.pdbx_seq_one_letter_code
_entity_poly.pdbx_strand_id
1 'polypeptide(L)'
;KSKIVISDVDGTITKSDLLGHIAPAFGIQWAQKGVAQLLTRIHQNSYKILYLTARPIGQADATKSYLQSVHENGVRLPIGPVITSPDGMIKAVHREVIMRKPEEFKIECLSTLRKLFPLDSLPFYAGFGNRPTDVVSYQAVKIPDR
;
A
#
# COMPACT_ATOMS: atom_id res chain seq x y z
N LYS A 1 -17.84 -7.36 -10.74
CA LYS A 1 -16.37 -7.18 -10.93
C LYS A 1 -15.82 -6.54 -9.67
N SER A 2 -14.81 -7.13 -9.03
CA SER A 2 -14.13 -6.49 -7.90
C SER A 2 -13.43 -5.24 -8.38
N LYS A 3 -13.58 -4.13 -7.65
CA LYS A 3 -12.97 -2.83 -7.98
C LYS A 3 -12.01 -2.44 -6.85
N ILE A 4 -10.80 -2.96 -6.91
CA ILE A 4 -9.78 -2.75 -5.88
C ILE A 4 -8.96 -1.53 -6.24
N VAL A 5 -8.79 -0.63 -5.30
CA VAL A 5 -7.85 0.49 -5.38
C VAL A 5 -6.70 0.20 -4.44
N ILE A 6 -5.49 0.23 -4.97
CA ILE A 6 -4.26 0.02 -4.21
C ILE A 6 -3.80 1.38 -3.69
N SER A 7 -3.40 1.45 -2.43
CA SER A 7 -2.66 2.57 -1.88
C SER A 7 -1.35 2.05 -1.32
N ASP A 8 -0.24 2.55 -1.84
CA ASP A 8 1.02 2.44 -1.14
C ASP A 8 0.94 3.16 0.21
N VAL A 9 1.68 2.68 1.21
CA VAL A 9 1.68 3.24 2.56
C VAL A 9 2.83 4.22 2.75
N ASP A 10 4.05 3.81 2.39
CA ASP A 10 5.28 4.53 2.73
C ASP A 10 5.49 5.71 1.77
N GLY A 11 5.44 6.93 2.28
CA GLY A 11 5.56 8.17 1.50
C GLY A 11 4.29 8.57 0.74
N THR A 12 3.33 7.64 0.59
CA THR A 12 2.00 7.89 -0.01
C THR A 12 0.94 8.19 1.04
N ILE A 13 0.79 7.35 2.07
CA ILE A 13 -0.05 7.65 3.23
C ILE A 13 0.80 8.35 4.28
N THR A 14 1.99 7.83 4.59
CA THR A 14 2.91 8.49 5.52
C THR A 14 3.56 9.71 4.86
N LYS A 15 3.94 10.71 5.65
CA LYS A 15 4.70 11.87 5.13
C LYS A 15 6.19 11.55 4.83
N SER A 16 6.73 10.44 5.34
CA SER A 16 8.13 10.06 5.15
C SER A 16 8.38 8.58 5.47
N ASP A 17 9.32 7.94 4.76
CA ASP A 17 9.66 6.53 4.90
C ASP A 17 10.37 6.18 6.23
N LEU A 18 11.12 7.12 6.82
CA LEU A 18 12.03 6.84 7.95
C LEU A 18 11.39 7.01 9.34
N LEU A 19 10.50 8.01 9.53
CA LEU A 19 9.89 8.31 10.82
C LEU A 19 8.69 7.38 11.18
N GLY A 20 8.30 6.49 10.26
CA GLY A 20 7.14 5.61 10.41
C GLY A 20 7.23 4.58 11.55
N HIS A 21 8.43 4.28 12.06
CA HIS A 21 8.63 3.42 13.24
C HIS A 21 8.51 4.18 14.57
N ILE A 22 8.66 5.51 14.56
CA ILE A 22 8.81 6.33 15.77
C ILE A 22 7.52 7.11 16.06
N ALA A 23 6.78 7.52 15.02
CA ALA A 23 5.60 8.36 15.13
C ALA A 23 4.44 7.80 16.00
N PRO A 24 4.12 6.48 16.01
CA PRO A 24 3.02 5.97 16.84
C PRO A 24 3.24 6.18 18.34
N ALA A 25 4.50 6.19 18.80
CA ALA A 25 4.86 6.38 20.21
C ALA A 25 4.57 7.80 20.73
N PHE A 26 4.37 8.78 19.83
CA PHE A 26 4.20 10.19 20.18
C PHE A 26 2.80 10.73 19.89
N GLY A 27 1.85 9.90 19.46
CA GLY A 27 0.47 10.34 19.19
C GLY A 27 0.35 11.34 18.03
N ILE A 28 1.40 11.53 17.25
CA ILE A 28 1.42 12.46 16.11
C ILE A 28 0.85 11.73 14.90
N GLN A 29 -0.25 12.27 14.36
CA GLN A 29 -0.78 11.81 13.08
C GLN A 29 0.19 12.18 11.95
N TRP A 30 0.98 11.18 11.53
CA TRP A 30 2.01 11.36 10.51
C TRP A 30 1.53 10.89 9.14
N ALA A 31 0.44 11.50 8.64
CA ALA A 31 -0.17 11.14 7.36
C ALA A 31 -0.28 12.35 6.41
N GLN A 32 -0.26 12.09 5.10
CA GLN A 32 -0.50 13.12 4.08
C GLN A 32 -1.87 13.78 4.29
N LYS A 33 -1.94 15.10 4.11
CA LYS A 33 -3.19 15.86 4.24
C LYS A 33 -4.20 15.39 3.19
N GLY A 34 -5.45 15.17 3.57
CA GLY A 34 -6.52 14.79 2.66
C GLY A 34 -6.62 13.28 2.36
N VAL A 35 -5.64 12.47 2.80
CA VAL A 35 -5.56 11.04 2.41
C VAL A 35 -6.74 10.24 2.99
N ALA A 36 -7.17 10.56 4.20
CA ALA A 36 -8.30 9.90 4.85
C ALA A 36 -9.61 10.18 4.11
N GLN A 37 -9.85 11.42 3.69
CA GLN A 37 -11.06 11.81 2.96
C GLN A 37 -11.04 11.23 1.55
N LEU A 38 -9.90 11.24 0.86
CA LEU A 38 -9.76 10.67 -0.48
C LEU A 38 -10.11 9.17 -0.48
N LEU A 39 -9.43 8.38 0.35
CA LEU A 39 -9.61 6.93 0.38
C LEU A 39 -11.01 6.56 0.90
N THR A 40 -11.55 7.32 1.84
CA THR A 40 -12.95 7.13 2.30
C THR A 40 -13.96 7.41 1.20
N ARG A 41 -13.80 8.48 0.41
CA ARG A 41 -14.70 8.77 -0.72
C ARG A 41 -14.63 7.69 -1.79
N ILE A 42 -13.44 7.16 -2.08
CA ILE A 42 -13.27 6.02 -2.98
C ILE A 42 -14.01 4.81 -2.44
N HIS A 43 -13.85 4.51 -1.14
CA HIS A 43 -14.54 3.40 -0.49
C HIS A 43 -16.08 3.54 -0.54
N GLN A 44 -16.60 4.74 -0.28
CA GLN A 44 -18.03 5.07 -0.37
C GLN A 44 -18.59 4.86 -1.78
N ASN A 45 -17.76 4.98 -2.81
CA ASN A 45 -18.11 4.64 -4.20
C ASN A 45 -18.01 3.13 -4.51
N SER A 46 -18.12 2.28 -3.49
CA SER A 46 -18.10 0.81 -3.59
C SER A 46 -16.77 0.20 -4.08
N TYR A 47 -15.68 0.95 -4.02
CA TYR A 47 -14.34 0.41 -4.22
C TYR A 47 -13.80 -0.21 -2.93
N LYS A 48 -12.96 -1.23 -3.07
CA LYS A 48 -12.26 -1.86 -1.95
C LYS A 48 -10.83 -1.33 -1.90
N ILE A 49 -10.38 -0.90 -0.72
CA ILE A 49 -9.00 -0.40 -0.55
C ILE A 49 -8.11 -1.57 -0.17
N LEU A 50 -6.96 -1.68 -0.84
CA LEU A 50 -5.86 -2.57 -0.48
C LEU A 50 -4.64 -1.71 -0.17
N TYR A 51 -4.06 -1.90 1.00
CA TYR A 51 -2.84 -1.19 1.39
C TYR A 51 -1.62 -2.04 1.04
N LEU A 52 -0.62 -1.44 0.41
CA LEU A 52 0.64 -2.09 0.05
C LEU A 52 1.80 -1.36 0.76
N THR A 53 2.70 -2.08 1.40
CA THR A 53 3.88 -1.51 2.06
C THR A 53 5.11 -2.33 1.76
N ALA A 54 6.25 -1.66 1.65
CA ALA A 54 7.54 -2.33 1.54
C ALA A 54 8.08 -2.79 2.91
N ARG A 55 7.38 -2.47 4.02
CA ARG A 55 7.77 -2.94 5.36
C ARG A 55 7.70 -4.46 5.45
N PRO A 56 8.65 -5.12 6.15
CA PRO A 56 8.62 -6.57 6.34
C PRO A 56 7.37 -7.04 7.10
N ILE A 57 6.96 -8.29 6.85
CA ILE A 57 5.82 -8.94 7.52
C ILE A 57 5.90 -8.89 9.06
N GLY A 58 7.11 -8.92 9.64
CA GLY A 58 7.31 -8.78 11.10
C GLY A 58 6.83 -7.44 11.66
N GLN A 59 6.53 -6.46 10.80
CA GLN A 59 5.97 -5.16 11.16
C GLN A 59 4.52 -4.96 10.71
N ALA A 60 3.83 -6.03 10.29
CA ALA A 60 2.46 -5.94 9.80
C ALA A 60 1.52 -5.32 10.84
N ASP A 61 1.64 -5.73 12.11
CA ASP A 61 0.74 -5.24 13.16
C ASP A 61 1.01 -3.77 13.53
N ALA A 62 2.28 -3.35 13.55
CA ALA A 62 2.62 -1.94 13.70
C ALA A 62 2.05 -1.09 12.54
N THR A 63 2.12 -1.61 11.31
CA THR A 63 1.58 -0.93 10.13
C THR A 63 0.06 -0.84 10.18
N LYS A 64 -0.64 -1.92 10.56
CA LYS A 64 -2.10 -1.91 10.76
C LYS A 64 -2.51 -0.91 11.83
N SER A 65 -1.85 -0.92 12.98
CA SER A 65 -2.11 0.01 14.09
C SER A 65 -1.92 1.46 13.65
N TYR A 66 -0.88 1.74 12.86
CA TYR A 66 -0.69 3.05 12.24
C TYR A 66 -1.87 3.43 11.32
N LEU A 67 -2.25 2.57 10.37
CA LEU A 67 -3.36 2.87 9.46
C LEU A 67 -4.68 3.11 10.21
N GLN A 68 -4.93 2.37 11.29
CA GLN A 68 -6.11 2.54 12.15
C GLN A 68 -6.08 3.86 12.96
N SER A 69 -4.89 4.38 13.26
CA SER A 69 -4.73 5.63 13.99
C SER A 69 -4.87 6.87 13.10
N VAL A 70 -4.73 6.74 11.77
CA VAL A 70 -4.91 7.86 10.83
C VAL A 70 -6.37 8.35 10.85
N HIS A 71 -6.57 9.61 11.26
CA HIS A 71 -7.88 10.25 11.30
C HIS A 71 -7.76 11.75 11.03
N GLU A 72 -8.47 12.32 10.07
CA GLU A 72 -8.43 13.76 9.79
C GLU A 72 -9.85 14.32 9.73
N ASN A 73 -10.12 15.36 10.53
CA ASN A 73 -11.45 15.99 10.65
C ASN A 73 -12.57 14.97 10.92
N GLY A 74 -12.33 14.00 11.80
CA GLY A 74 -13.27 12.93 12.14
C GLY A 74 -13.38 11.81 11.10
N VAL A 75 -12.69 11.90 9.96
CA VAL A 75 -12.66 10.85 8.92
C VAL A 75 -11.46 9.94 9.12
N ARG A 76 -11.69 8.62 9.16
CA ARG A 76 -10.65 7.59 9.31
C ARG A 76 -10.35 6.92 7.98
N LEU A 77 -9.21 6.25 7.87
CA LEU A 77 -8.96 5.36 6.74
C LEU A 77 -9.98 4.21 6.69
N PRO A 78 -10.45 3.81 5.49
CA PRO A 78 -11.33 2.65 5.35
C PRO A 78 -10.60 1.35 5.69
N ILE A 79 -11.33 0.37 6.22
CA ILE A 79 -10.79 -0.96 6.51
C ILE A 79 -10.40 -1.66 5.20
N GLY A 80 -9.21 -2.26 5.18
CA GLY A 80 -8.71 -3.01 4.03
C GLY A 80 -7.52 -3.91 4.42
N PRO A 81 -7.22 -4.93 3.59
CA PRO A 81 -6.04 -5.76 3.80
C PRO A 81 -4.76 -4.93 3.66
N VAL A 82 -3.73 -5.32 4.42
CA VAL A 82 -2.37 -4.78 4.34
C VAL A 82 -1.46 -5.87 3.79
N ILE A 83 -0.87 -5.60 2.63
CA ILE A 83 0.09 -6.48 1.96
C ILE A 83 1.48 -5.93 2.26
N THR A 84 2.33 -6.76 2.86
CA THR A 84 3.68 -6.39 3.31
C THR A 84 4.75 -7.04 2.45
N SER A 85 5.98 -6.57 2.56
CA SER A 85 7.15 -7.30 2.04
C SER A 85 7.29 -8.66 2.74
N PRO A 86 7.71 -9.73 2.04
CA PRO A 86 7.84 -11.07 2.57
C PRO A 86 9.13 -11.22 3.40
N ASP A 87 9.89 -10.14 3.62
CA ASP A 87 11.23 -10.04 4.24
C ASP A 87 11.34 -10.51 5.71
N GLY A 88 10.55 -11.49 6.13
CA GLY A 88 10.73 -12.21 7.38
C GLY A 88 11.94 -13.16 7.39
N MET A 89 12.36 -13.74 6.24
CA MET A 89 13.45 -14.73 6.20
C MET A 89 14.13 -14.76 4.81
N ILE A 90 15.35 -14.21 4.69
CA ILE A 90 16.49 -14.54 3.78
C ILE A 90 17.32 -13.24 3.56
N LYS A 91 18.50 -13.17 4.21
CA LYS A 91 19.14 -11.92 4.65
C LYS A 91 20.09 -11.18 3.68
N ALA A 92 20.34 -11.63 2.45
CA ALA A 92 21.34 -10.97 1.59
C ALA A 92 20.86 -10.63 0.18
N VAL A 93 20.43 -11.63 -0.59
CA VAL A 93 20.07 -11.45 -2.01
C VAL A 93 18.79 -10.63 -2.16
N HIS A 94 17.77 -10.92 -1.34
CA HIS A 94 16.49 -10.24 -1.40
C HIS A 94 16.60 -8.76 -1.01
N ARG A 95 17.48 -8.45 -0.03
CA ARG A 95 17.77 -7.06 0.36
C ARG A 95 18.44 -6.29 -0.76
N GLU A 96 19.40 -6.88 -1.47
CA GLU A 96 20.07 -6.24 -2.60
C GLU A 96 19.09 -5.99 -3.76
N VAL A 97 18.22 -6.96 -4.07
CA VAL A 97 17.18 -6.81 -5.10
C VAL A 97 16.13 -5.78 -4.71
N ILE A 98 15.55 -5.84 -3.50
CA ILE A 98 14.53 -4.87 -3.05
C ILE A 98 15.10 -3.46 -2.95
N MET A 99 16.32 -3.32 -2.43
CA MET A 99 16.96 -2.00 -2.32
C MET A 99 17.30 -1.41 -3.69
N ARG A 100 17.58 -2.26 -4.70
CA ARG A 100 17.92 -1.81 -6.05
C ARG A 100 16.73 -1.73 -7.00
N LYS A 101 15.67 -2.51 -6.76
CA LYS A 101 14.52 -2.73 -7.63
C LYS A 101 13.22 -2.93 -6.82
N PRO A 102 12.78 -1.92 -6.06
CA PRO A 102 11.58 -2.02 -5.24
C PRO A 102 10.30 -2.34 -6.05
N GLU A 103 10.28 -1.99 -7.32
CA GLU A 103 9.19 -2.29 -8.25
C GLU A 103 9.00 -3.78 -8.51
N GLU A 104 10.08 -4.59 -8.56
CA GLU A 104 9.99 -6.03 -8.85
C GLU A 104 9.18 -6.74 -7.75
N PHE A 105 9.43 -6.37 -6.49
CA PHE A 105 8.66 -6.87 -5.35
C PHE A 105 7.18 -6.51 -5.47
N LYS A 106 6.85 -5.23 -5.72
CA LYS A 106 5.45 -4.79 -5.84
C LYS A 106 4.75 -5.52 -7.01
N ILE A 107 5.45 -5.72 -8.13
CA ILE A 107 4.94 -6.47 -9.28
C ILE A 107 4.63 -7.91 -8.90
N GLU A 108 5.54 -8.60 -8.21
CA GLU A 108 5.35 -9.99 -7.81
C GLU A 108 4.17 -10.16 -6.85
N CYS A 109 4.09 -9.32 -5.82
CA CYS A 109 2.99 -9.34 -4.86
C CYS A 109 1.64 -9.08 -5.53
N LEU A 110 1.54 -8.02 -6.33
CA LEU A 110 0.29 -7.68 -7.01
C LEU A 110 -0.09 -8.71 -8.07
N SER A 111 0.89 -9.29 -8.77
CA SER A 111 0.66 -10.38 -9.73
C SER A 111 0.14 -11.64 -9.04
N THR A 112 0.69 -11.98 -7.87
CA THR A 112 0.23 -13.12 -7.06
C THR A 112 -1.19 -12.91 -6.58
N LEU A 113 -1.52 -11.71 -6.09
CA LEU A 113 -2.88 -11.35 -5.70
C LEU A 113 -3.86 -11.40 -6.88
N ARG A 114 -3.45 -10.92 -8.06
CA ARG A 114 -4.27 -10.98 -9.27
C ARG A 114 -4.63 -12.41 -9.66
N LYS A 115 -3.72 -13.37 -9.48
CA LYS A 115 -3.95 -14.80 -9.76
C LYS A 115 -5.04 -15.42 -8.87
N LEU A 116 -5.41 -14.78 -7.77
CA LEU A 116 -6.54 -15.22 -6.92
C LEU A 116 -7.92 -14.90 -7.54
N PHE A 117 -7.96 -14.11 -8.62
CA PHE A 117 -9.18 -13.75 -9.32
C PHE A 117 -9.29 -14.51 -10.65
N PRO A 118 -10.50 -14.66 -11.22
CA PRO A 118 -10.68 -15.28 -12.53
C PRO A 118 -9.80 -14.64 -13.61
N LEU A 119 -9.30 -15.44 -14.55
CA LEU A 119 -8.33 -15.01 -15.58
C LEU A 119 -8.80 -13.81 -16.40
N ASP A 120 -10.09 -13.75 -16.70
CA ASP A 120 -10.71 -12.67 -17.50
C ASP A 120 -11.05 -11.42 -16.67
N SER A 121 -10.66 -11.39 -15.39
CA SER A 121 -10.92 -10.27 -14.50
C SER A 121 -9.70 -9.35 -14.35
N LEU A 122 -9.97 -8.06 -14.30
CA LEU A 122 -9.01 -7.02 -13.92
C LEU A 122 -9.46 -6.46 -12.57
N PRO A 123 -9.01 -7.05 -11.45
CA PRO A 123 -9.52 -6.70 -10.13
C PRO A 123 -9.03 -5.33 -9.66
N PHE A 124 -7.85 -4.90 -10.13
CA PHE A 124 -7.25 -3.62 -9.78
C PHE A 124 -7.74 -2.52 -10.72
N TYR A 125 -8.28 -1.46 -10.14
CA TYR A 125 -8.85 -0.32 -10.86
C TYR A 125 -7.89 0.87 -10.92
N ALA A 126 -7.21 1.17 -9.82
CA ALA A 126 -6.26 2.27 -9.69
C ALA A 126 -5.20 1.96 -8.62
N GLY A 127 -4.08 2.66 -8.67
CA GLY A 127 -3.02 2.61 -7.66
C GLY A 127 -2.55 4.02 -7.28
N PHE A 128 -2.36 4.28 -5.99
CA PHE A 128 -1.73 5.50 -5.48
C PHE A 128 -0.34 5.16 -4.95
N GLY A 129 0.68 5.84 -5.47
CA GLY A 129 2.08 5.70 -5.08
C GLY A 129 2.80 7.05 -5.12
N ASN A 130 3.99 7.13 -4.53
CA ASN A 130 4.78 8.36 -4.43
C ASN A 130 6.09 8.29 -5.23
N ARG A 131 6.43 7.15 -5.83
CA ARG A 131 7.66 6.95 -6.61
C ARG A 131 7.34 6.64 -8.07
N PRO A 132 8.19 7.03 -9.03
CA PRO A 132 8.04 6.61 -10.43
C PRO A 132 8.00 5.08 -10.61
N THR A 133 8.69 4.34 -9.74
CA THR A 133 8.67 2.86 -9.70
C THR A 133 7.29 2.28 -9.41
N ASP A 134 6.41 3.03 -8.73
CA ASP A 134 5.02 2.59 -8.47
C ASP A 134 4.20 2.52 -9.76
N VAL A 135 4.41 3.48 -10.67
CA VAL A 135 3.77 3.49 -11.99
C VAL A 135 4.16 2.23 -12.77
N VAL A 136 5.45 1.89 -12.78
CA VAL A 136 5.95 0.65 -13.40
C VAL A 136 5.27 -0.58 -12.80
N SER A 137 5.16 -0.65 -11.47
CA SER A 137 4.51 -1.77 -10.80
C SER A 137 3.02 -1.89 -11.12
N TYR A 138 2.30 -0.77 -11.17
CA TYR A 138 0.85 -0.75 -11.46
C TYR A 138 0.55 -1.09 -12.91
N GLN A 139 1.35 -0.60 -13.85
CA GLN A 139 1.23 -0.93 -15.28
C GLN A 139 1.47 -2.42 -15.54
N ALA A 140 2.44 -3.04 -14.86
CA ALA A 140 2.73 -4.47 -14.99
C ALA A 140 1.52 -5.36 -14.64
N VAL A 141 0.65 -4.91 -13.72
CA VAL A 141 -0.58 -5.60 -13.33
C VAL A 141 -1.84 -5.06 -14.02
N LYS A 142 -1.67 -4.34 -15.14
CA LYS A 142 -2.74 -3.84 -16.02
C LYS A 142 -3.64 -2.76 -15.41
N ILE A 143 -3.10 -1.97 -14.47
CA ILE A 143 -3.75 -0.73 -14.06
C ILE A 143 -3.43 0.33 -15.12
N PRO A 144 -4.44 1.01 -15.69
CA PRO A 144 -4.21 2.01 -16.74
C PRO A 144 -3.54 3.26 -16.18
N ASP A 145 -2.66 3.85 -16.98
CA ASP A 145 -2.11 5.18 -16.73
C ASP A 145 -3.19 6.21 -17.08
N ARG A 146 -3.62 7.02 -16.11
CA ARG A 146 -4.72 8.00 -16.27
C ARG A 146 -4.40 9.31 -15.57
#